data_AF-A0A2H9KYE7-F1
#
_entry.id   AF-A0A2H9KYE7-F1
#
_cell.length_a   1.000
_cell.length_b   1.000
_cell.length_c   1.000
_cell.angle_alpha   90.00
_cell.angle_beta   90.00
_cell.angle_gamma   90.00
#
_symmetry.space_group_name_H-M   'P 1'
#
loop_
_entity.id
_entity.type
_entity.pdbx_description
1 polymer ?
#
loop_
_entity_poly.entity_id
_entity_poly.type
_entity_poly.pdbx_seq_one_letter_code
_entity_poly.pdbx_strand_id
1 'polypeptide(L)'
;MSEEPDLNAQMEEKSRLKKAKISRLREINGKMSQLQQELLSALPAQERSGPNPRKIQESMDKLEFYIATSAYTPAQEKDLIRKVDALKKELKAATKDNEGWEKARKVRAELRDMRDERRAIRKELDALSAELDSLYQKIIAQGTQEVHKRREGEARREQGRTMAHKRERIRKEKELYRKEMEPYMKEVDPFVSLEDIAEVKKKK
;
A
#
# COMPACT_ATOMS: atom_id res chain seq x y z
N MET A 1 20.97 19.15 9.18
CA MET A 1 19.87 19.46 8.25
C MET A 1 19.34 18.13 7.77
N SER A 2 18.19 17.72 8.28
CA SER A 2 17.61 16.42 7.97
C SER A 2 17.16 16.44 6.51
N GLU A 3 17.70 15.54 5.69
CA GLU A 3 17.18 15.24 4.36
C GLU A 3 15.79 14.62 4.53
N GLU A 4 14.76 15.44 4.77
CA GLU A 4 13.40 14.98 4.63
C GLU A 4 13.19 14.71 3.14
N PRO A 5 12.98 13.45 2.73
CA PRO A 5 12.76 13.17 1.33
C PRO A 5 11.48 13.90 0.89
N ASP A 6 11.54 14.58 -0.25
CA ASP A 6 10.40 15.30 -0.82
C ASP A 6 9.24 14.31 -1.03
N LEU A 7 8.29 14.31 -0.08
CA LEU A 7 7.18 13.37 -0.04
C LEU A 7 6.31 13.49 -1.29
N ASN A 8 6.28 14.67 -1.91
CA ASN A 8 5.56 14.90 -3.17
C ASN A 8 6.26 14.18 -4.33
N ALA A 9 7.59 14.27 -4.43
CA ALA A 9 8.35 13.54 -5.43
C ALA A 9 8.18 12.01 -5.29
N GLN A 10 8.19 11.50 -4.05
CA GLN A 10 7.91 10.08 -3.79
C GLN A 10 6.48 9.68 -4.20
N MET A 11 5.49 10.55 -3.94
CA MET A 11 4.10 10.29 -4.34
C MET A 11 3.97 10.24 -5.87
N GLU A 12 4.63 11.15 -6.59
CA GLU A 12 4.62 11.18 -8.05
C GLU A 12 5.26 9.94 -8.64
N GLU A 13 6.43 9.53 -8.14
CA GLU A 13 7.13 8.34 -8.60
C GLU A 13 6.27 7.08 -8.40
N LYS A 14 5.71 6.88 -7.21
CA LYS A 14 4.83 5.74 -6.93
C LYS A 14 3.55 5.78 -7.75
N SER A 15 3.02 6.96 -8.02
CA SER A 15 1.86 7.13 -8.92
C SER A 15 2.20 6.76 -10.36
N ARG A 16 3.40 7.09 -10.85
CA ARG A 16 3.89 6.65 -12.18
C ARG A 16 4.03 5.12 -12.23
N LEU A 17 4.64 4.51 -11.20
CA LEU A 17 4.76 3.05 -11.10
C LEU A 17 3.39 2.36 -11.08
N LYS A 18 2.43 2.89 -10.33
CA LYS A 18 1.04 2.38 -10.32
C LYS A 18 0.41 2.45 -11.72
N LYS A 19 0.55 3.58 -12.43
CA LYS A 19 0.06 3.72 -13.81
C LYS A 19 0.71 2.71 -14.76
N ALA A 20 2.03 2.52 -14.67
CA ALA A 20 2.76 1.55 -15.48
C ALA A 20 2.26 0.11 -15.24
N LYS A 21 2.07 -0.28 -13.97
CA LYS A 21 1.52 -1.61 -13.62
C LYS A 21 0.07 -1.79 -14.09
N ILE A 22 -0.77 -0.74 -14.03
CA ILE A 22 -2.13 -0.78 -14.59
C ILE A 22 -2.10 -0.99 -16.11
N SER A 23 -1.22 -0.29 -16.84
CA SER A 23 -1.04 -0.51 -18.28
C SER A 23 -0.62 -1.93 -18.59
N ARG A 24 0.36 -2.47 -17.83
CA ARG A 24 0.78 -3.87 -17.98
C ARG A 24 -0.36 -4.86 -17.71
N LEU A 25 -1.19 -4.59 -16.71
CA LEU A 25 -2.35 -5.43 -16.40
C LEU A 25 -3.40 -5.42 -17.53
N ARG A 26 -3.57 -4.28 -18.22
CA ARG A 26 -4.42 -4.19 -19.43
C ARG A 26 -3.85 -5.02 -20.57
N GLU A 27 -2.55 -4.95 -20.83
CA GLU A 27 -1.87 -5.77 -21.84
C GLU A 27 -2.07 -7.27 -21.58
N ILE A 28 -1.86 -7.72 -20.34
CA ILE A 28 -2.03 -9.13 -19.97
C ILE A 28 -3.48 -9.55 -20.13
N ASN A 29 -4.45 -8.74 -19.71
CA ASN A 29 -5.86 -9.06 -19.92
C ASN A 29 -6.19 -9.19 -21.42
N GLY A 30 -5.62 -8.33 -22.27
CA GLY A 30 -5.74 -8.42 -23.72
C GLY A 30 -5.19 -9.75 -24.26
N LYS A 31 -3.96 -10.10 -23.88
CA LYS A 31 -3.33 -11.39 -24.25
C LYS A 31 -4.11 -12.59 -23.74
N MET A 32 -4.60 -12.56 -22.51
CA MET A 32 -5.45 -13.64 -21.98
C MET A 32 -6.74 -13.79 -22.76
N SER A 33 -7.36 -12.69 -23.22
CA SER A 33 -8.56 -12.76 -24.06
C SER A 33 -8.26 -13.40 -25.41
N GLN A 34 -7.12 -13.07 -26.02
CA GLN A 34 -6.65 -13.69 -27.27
C GLN A 34 -6.38 -15.18 -27.09
N LEU A 35 -5.65 -15.57 -26.05
CA LEU A 35 -5.38 -16.97 -25.73
C LEU A 35 -6.66 -17.74 -25.39
N GLN A 36 -7.65 -17.10 -24.76
CA GLN A 36 -8.96 -17.72 -24.56
C GLN A 36 -9.65 -17.98 -25.90
N GLN A 37 -9.66 -17.01 -26.82
CA GLN A 37 -10.21 -17.22 -28.16
C GLN A 37 -9.47 -18.31 -28.94
N GLU A 38 -8.15 -18.37 -28.83
CA GLU A 38 -7.32 -19.42 -29.44
C GLU A 38 -7.60 -20.80 -28.83
N LEU A 39 -7.78 -20.89 -27.51
CA LEU A 39 -8.22 -22.12 -26.86
C LEU A 39 -9.61 -22.55 -27.35
N LEU A 40 -10.50 -21.56 -27.57
CA LEU A 40 -11.84 -21.83 -28.02
C LEU A 40 -11.85 -22.34 -29.47
N SER A 41 -10.97 -21.84 -30.34
CA SER A 41 -10.84 -22.29 -31.73
C SER A 41 -10.08 -23.61 -31.86
N ALA A 42 -9.12 -23.88 -30.98
CA ALA A 42 -8.34 -25.13 -31.00
C ALA A 42 -9.14 -26.38 -30.59
N LEU A 43 -10.22 -26.22 -29.83
CA LEU A 43 -11.11 -27.32 -29.44
C LEU A 43 -12.58 -26.87 -29.58
N PRO A 44 -13.35 -27.38 -30.56
CA PRO A 44 -14.79 -27.15 -30.63
C PRO A 44 -15.51 -27.74 -29.39
N ALA A 45 -16.66 -27.17 -29.03
CA ALA A 45 -17.33 -27.48 -27.76
C ALA A 45 -17.67 -28.98 -27.56
N GLN A 46 -17.92 -29.71 -28.66
CA GLN A 46 -18.17 -31.16 -28.64
C GLN A 46 -16.95 -31.98 -28.22
N GLU A 47 -15.73 -31.56 -28.59
CA GLU A 47 -14.49 -32.25 -28.24
C GLU A 47 -13.98 -31.87 -26.84
N ARG A 48 -14.36 -30.70 -26.31
CA ARG A 48 -13.97 -30.27 -24.95
C ARG A 48 -14.50 -31.17 -23.84
N SER A 49 -15.65 -31.80 -24.05
CA SER A 49 -16.23 -32.76 -23.13
C SER A 49 -15.77 -34.20 -23.39
N GLY A 50 -15.01 -34.42 -24.46
CA GLY A 50 -14.46 -35.72 -24.81
C GLY A 50 -13.33 -36.15 -23.87
N PRO A 51 -13.04 -37.46 -23.79
CA PRO A 51 -11.95 -37.97 -22.97
C PRO A 51 -10.61 -37.51 -23.54
N ASN A 52 -9.79 -36.87 -22.71
CA ASN A 52 -8.47 -36.37 -23.11
C ASN A 52 -7.55 -37.58 -23.41
N PRO A 53 -6.99 -37.69 -24.63
CA PRO A 53 -6.21 -38.86 -25.04
C PRO A 53 -5.03 -39.15 -24.09
N ARG A 54 -4.38 -38.11 -23.57
CA ARG A 54 -3.24 -38.29 -22.65
C ARG A 54 -3.67 -38.84 -21.29
N LYS A 55 -4.84 -38.46 -20.78
CA LYS A 55 -5.39 -39.03 -19.54
C LYS A 55 -5.78 -40.49 -19.71
N ILE A 56 -6.35 -40.84 -20.86
CA ILE A 56 -6.67 -42.23 -21.21
C ILE A 56 -5.37 -43.05 -21.25
N GLN A 57 -4.32 -42.51 -21.85
CA GLN A 57 -3.02 -43.16 -21.90
C GLN A 57 -2.41 -43.33 -20.50
N GLU A 58 -2.40 -42.31 -19.65
CA GLU A 58 -1.94 -42.44 -18.26
C GLU A 58 -2.75 -43.47 -17.45
N SER A 59 -4.06 -43.57 -17.69
CA SER A 59 -4.88 -44.61 -17.04
C SER A 59 -4.58 -46.01 -17.58
N MET A 60 -4.27 -46.12 -18.86
CA MET A 60 -3.89 -47.37 -19.50
C MET A 60 -2.55 -47.85 -18.93
N ASP A 61 -1.54 -46.98 -18.88
CA ASP A 61 -0.21 -47.28 -18.34
C ASP A 61 -0.29 -47.72 -16.87
N LYS A 62 -1.15 -47.06 -16.07
CA LYS A 62 -1.41 -47.45 -14.67
C LYS A 62 -2.03 -48.82 -14.55
N LEU A 63 -2.98 -49.16 -15.42
CA LEU A 63 -3.62 -50.48 -15.42
C LEU A 63 -2.65 -51.57 -15.90
N GLU A 64 -1.84 -51.28 -16.92
CA GLU A 64 -0.80 -52.20 -17.40
C GLU A 64 0.24 -52.46 -16.30
N PHE A 65 0.67 -51.41 -15.59
CA PHE A 65 1.54 -51.56 -14.41
C PHE A 65 0.86 -52.37 -13.29
N TYR A 66 -0.41 -52.12 -13.00
CA TYR A 66 -1.15 -52.84 -11.97
C TYR A 66 -1.30 -54.32 -12.30
N ILE A 67 -1.59 -54.65 -13.57
CA ILE A 67 -1.62 -56.03 -14.07
C ILE A 67 -0.27 -56.70 -13.83
N ALA A 68 0.83 -56.03 -14.22
CA ALA A 68 2.17 -56.60 -14.11
C ALA A 68 2.64 -56.81 -12.66
N THR A 69 2.15 -56.02 -11.70
CA THR A 69 2.69 -55.99 -10.33
C THR A 69 1.78 -56.60 -9.26
N SER A 70 0.46 -56.64 -9.48
CA SER A 70 -0.51 -56.84 -8.39
C SER A 70 -1.75 -57.65 -8.76
N ALA A 71 -1.88 -58.10 -10.00
CA ALA A 71 -2.95 -59.03 -10.36
C ALA A 71 -2.64 -60.42 -9.80
N TYR A 72 -3.22 -60.75 -8.64
CA TYR A 72 -2.96 -62.01 -7.92
C TYR A 72 -3.76 -63.20 -8.45
N THR A 73 -4.82 -62.97 -9.24
CA THR A 73 -5.67 -64.05 -9.78
C THR A 73 -5.93 -63.90 -11.27
N PRO A 74 -6.01 -65.01 -12.04
CA PRO A 74 -6.29 -64.96 -13.47
C PRO A 74 -7.62 -64.28 -13.83
N ALA A 75 -8.61 -64.36 -12.94
CA ALA A 75 -9.90 -63.71 -13.13
C ALA A 75 -9.78 -62.17 -13.07
N GLN A 76 -9.06 -61.65 -12.08
CA GLN A 76 -8.80 -60.21 -11.94
C GLN A 76 -7.94 -59.68 -13.10
N GLU A 77 -6.92 -60.44 -13.50
CA GLU A 77 -6.07 -60.11 -14.65
C GLU A 77 -6.91 -59.95 -15.93
N LYS A 78 -7.79 -60.92 -16.20
CA LYS A 78 -8.67 -60.89 -17.38
C LYS A 78 -9.62 -59.69 -17.40
N ASP A 79 -10.16 -59.30 -16.25
CA ASP A 79 -11.02 -58.11 -16.15
C ASP A 79 -10.25 -56.80 -16.31
N LEU A 80 -9.02 -56.73 -15.83
CA LEU A 80 -8.14 -55.57 -16.05
C LEU A 80 -7.72 -55.46 -17.53
N ILE A 81 -7.39 -56.58 -18.18
CA ILE A 81 -7.10 -56.62 -19.62
C ILE A 81 -8.29 -56.11 -20.43
N ARG A 82 -9.51 -56.53 -20.10
CA ARG A 82 -10.73 -56.01 -20.76
C ARG A 82 -10.88 -54.49 -20.62
N LYS A 83 -10.53 -53.93 -19.45
CA LYS A 83 -10.53 -52.47 -19.23
C LYS A 83 -9.46 -51.77 -20.05
N VAL A 84 -8.26 -52.34 -20.13
CA VAL A 84 -7.18 -51.83 -21.00
C VAL A 84 -7.61 -51.83 -22.46
N ASP A 85 -8.27 -52.89 -22.93
CA ASP A 85 -8.77 -52.97 -24.31
C ASP A 85 -9.87 -51.94 -24.60
N ALA A 86 -10.76 -51.68 -23.63
CA ALA A 86 -11.75 -50.62 -23.74
C ALA A 86 -11.07 -49.23 -23.84
N LEU A 87 -10.10 -48.95 -22.98
CA LEU A 87 -9.31 -47.71 -23.01
C LEU A 87 -8.51 -47.57 -24.32
N LYS A 88 -7.99 -48.66 -24.89
CA LYS A 88 -7.31 -48.63 -26.20
C LYS A 88 -8.26 -48.22 -27.33
N LYS A 89 -9.53 -48.64 -27.29
CA LYS A 89 -10.55 -48.21 -28.26
C LYS A 89 -10.90 -46.74 -28.08
N GLU A 90 -11.08 -46.29 -26.84
CA GLU A 90 -11.31 -44.88 -26.52
C GLU A 90 -10.14 -43.99 -26.93
N LEU A 91 -8.91 -44.43 -26.68
CA LEU A 91 -7.70 -43.72 -27.08
C LEU A 91 -7.64 -43.56 -28.60
N LYS A 92 -7.90 -44.63 -29.38
CA LYS A 92 -7.95 -44.55 -30.85
C LYS A 92 -9.00 -43.56 -31.35
N ALA A 93 -10.14 -43.45 -30.67
CA ALA A 93 -11.16 -42.46 -31.02
C ALA A 93 -10.68 -41.03 -30.68
N ALA A 94 -10.07 -40.84 -29.50
CA ALA A 94 -9.60 -39.54 -29.02
C ALA A 94 -8.34 -39.02 -29.75
N THR A 95 -7.50 -39.91 -30.31
CA THR A 95 -6.29 -39.52 -31.05
C THR A 95 -6.55 -38.92 -32.42
N LYS A 96 -7.78 -39.01 -32.96
CA LYS A 96 -8.11 -38.40 -34.25
C LYS A 96 -7.93 -36.87 -34.23
N ASP A 97 -8.09 -36.24 -33.07
CA ASP A 97 -7.95 -34.78 -32.87
C ASP A 97 -6.73 -34.41 -32.00
N ASN A 98 -5.68 -35.24 -32.01
CA ASN A 98 -4.52 -35.08 -31.13
C ASN A 98 -3.82 -33.71 -31.28
N GLU A 99 -3.81 -33.14 -32.48
CA GLU A 99 -3.25 -31.81 -32.74
C GLU A 99 -4.02 -30.69 -32.02
N GLY A 100 -5.34 -30.78 -31.96
CA GLY A 100 -6.20 -29.82 -31.25
C GLY A 100 -5.95 -29.86 -29.75
N TRP A 101 -5.81 -31.08 -29.19
CA TRP A 101 -5.48 -31.28 -27.78
C TRP A 101 -4.10 -30.77 -27.39
N GLU A 102 -3.07 -30.97 -28.22
CA GLU A 102 -1.72 -30.45 -27.97
C GLU A 102 -1.67 -28.92 -28.08
N LYS A 103 -2.35 -28.32 -29.08
CA LYS A 103 -2.49 -26.86 -29.18
C LYS A 103 -3.21 -26.30 -27.95
N ALA A 104 -4.36 -26.87 -27.60
CA ALA A 104 -5.11 -26.47 -26.42
C ALA A 104 -4.31 -26.62 -25.12
N ARG A 105 -3.44 -27.62 -25.02
CA ARG A 105 -2.55 -27.80 -23.87
C ARG A 105 -1.54 -26.67 -23.77
N LYS A 106 -0.87 -26.31 -24.87
CA LYS A 106 0.10 -25.19 -24.90
C LYS A 106 -0.59 -23.89 -24.48
N VAL A 107 -1.74 -23.59 -25.09
CA VAL A 107 -2.53 -22.39 -24.77
C VAL A 107 -3.01 -22.40 -23.31
N ARG A 108 -3.40 -23.55 -22.75
CA ARG A 108 -3.76 -23.68 -21.32
C ARG A 108 -2.56 -23.42 -20.39
N ALA A 109 -1.36 -23.84 -20.78
CA ALA A 109 -0.15 -23.57 -20.01
C ALA A 109 0.15 -22.07 -20.01
N GLU A 110 0.14 -21.44 -21.19
CA GLU A 110 0.35 -19.99 -21.31
C GLU A 110 -0.72 -19.18 -20.56
N LEU A 111 -1.99 -19.60 -20.62
CA LEU A 111 -3.07 -18.98 -19.83
C LEU A 111 -2.84 -19.10 -18.32
N ARG A 112 -2.23 -20.18 -17.85
CA ARG A 112 -1.88 -20.36 -16.45
C ARG A 112 -0.77 -19.38 -16.05
N ASP A 113 0.29 -19.31 -16.84
CA ASP A 113 1.41 -18.42 -16.59
C ASP A 113 0.95 -16.94 -16.57
N MET A 114 0.11 -16.54 -17.54
CA MET A 114 -0.48 -15.20 -17.59
C MET A 114 -1.39 -14.90 -16.38
N ARG A 115 -2.12 -15.90 -15.87
CA ARG A 115 -2.93 -15.74 -14.65
C ARG A 115 -2.06 -15.53 -13.42
N ASP A 116 -0.93 -16.21 -13.35
CA ASP A 116 0.01 -16.07 -12.24
C ASP A 116 0.75 -14.71 -12.32
N GLU A 117 1.17 -14.25 -13.51
CA GLU A 117 1.70 -12.88 -13.72
C GLU A 117 0.66 -11.82 -13.30
N ARG A 118 -0.61 -11.97 -13.72
CA ARG A 118 -1.70 -11.07 -13.34
C ARG A 118 -1.91 -11.02 -11.82
N ARG A 119 -1.81 -12.17 -11.13
CA ARG A 119 -1.93 -12.23 -9.66
C ARG A 119 -0.76 -11.52 -8.99
N ALA A 120 0.46 -11.71 -9.49
CA ALA A 120 1.63 -11.02 -8.97
C ALA A 120 1.49 -9.50 -9.09
N ILE A 121 1.14 -8.99 -10.28
CA ILE A 121 0.95 -7.55 -10.51
C ILE A 121 -0.16 -6.96 -9.64
N ARG A 122 -1.24 -7.71 -9.40
CA ARG A 122 -2.30 -7.27 -8.47
C ARG A 122 -1.78 -7.08 -7.05
N LYS A 123 -1.01 -8.04 -6.52
CA LYS A 123 -0.41 -7.91 -5.19
C LYS A 123 0.51 -6.68 -5.10
N GLU A 124 1.30 -6.43 -6.13
CA GLU A 124 2.16 -5.26 -6.20
C GLU A 124 1.38 -3.94 -6.29
N LEU A 125 0.25 -3.93 -7.00
CA LEU A 125 -0.66 -2.77 -7.06
C LEU A 125 -1.33 -2.49 -5.71
N ASP A 126 -1.71 -3.54 -4.98
CA ASP A 126 -2.28 -3.42 -3.65
C ASP A 126 -1.24 -2.83 -2.67
N ALA A 127 0.00 -3.35 -2.71
CA ALA A 127 1.11 -2.82 -1.92
C ALA A 127 1.41 -1.34 -2.26
N LEU A 128 1.51 -0.99 -3.55
CA LEU A 128 1.72 0.40 -3.98
C LEU A 128 0.59 1.32 -3.55
N SER A 129 -0.66 0.84 -3.54
CA SER A 129 -1.80 1.64 -3.10
C SER A 129 -1.74 1.91 -1.60
N ALA A 130 -1.43 0.91 -0.79
CA ALA A 130 -1.22 1.09 0.66
C ALA A 130 -0.06 2.06 0.95
N GLU A 131 1.03 1.98 0.19
CA GLU A 131 2.16 2.90 0.31
C GLU A 131 1.78 4.34 -0.07
N LEU A 132 1.02 4.54 -1.15
CA LEU A 132 0.52 5.86 -1.55
C LEU A 132 -0.40 6.45 -0.49
N ASP A 133 -1.32 5.65 0.07
CA ASP A 133 -2.20 6.09 1.15
C ASP A 133 -1.40 6.51 2.38
N SER A 134 -0.34 5.76 2.71
CA SER A 134 0.56 6.13 3.82
C SER A 134 1.31 7.44 3.58
N LEU A 135 1.77 7.70 2.35
CA LEU A 135 2.42 8.96 1.99
C LEU A 135 1.44 10.12 2.04
N TYR A 136 0.22 9.91 1.56
CA TYR A 136 -0.84 10.90 1.59
C TYR A 136 -1.18 11.31 3.04
N GLN A 137 -1.30 10.34 3.95
CA GLN A 137 -1.51 10.60 5.37
C GLN A 137 -0.34 11.39 6.00
N LYS A 138 0.91 11.08 5.63
CA LYS A 138 2.09 11.83 6.11
C LYS A 138 2.06 13.29 5.66
N ILE A 139 1.69 13.55 4.41
CA ILE A 139 1.59 14.92 3.86
C ILE A 139 0.49 15.71 4.57
N ILE A 140 -0.67 15.09 4.81
CA ILE A 140 -1.74 15.72 5.61
C ILE A 140 -1.26 16.02 7.03
N ALA A 141 -0.57 15.08 7.67
CA ALA A 141 -0.04 15.25 9.01
C ALA A 141 0.99 16.41 9.08
N GLN A 142 1.87 16.53 8.09
CA GLN A 142 2.81 17.67 8.00
C GLN A 142 2.04 18.99 7.83
N GLY A 143 1.08 19.04 6.91
CA GLY A 143 0.27 20.24 6.69
C GLY A 143 -0.51 20.69 7.92
N THR A 144 -1.09 19.75 8.67
CA THR A 144 -1.80 20.06 9.93
C THR A 144 -0.85 20.59 11.02
N GLN A 145 0.33 19.97 11.18
CA GLN A 145 1.35 20.46 12.12
C GLN A 145 1.83 21.87 11.79
N GLU A 146 2.03 22.19 10.50
CA GLU A 146 2.40 23.54 10.08
C GLU A 146 1.32 24.57 10.42
N VAL A 147 0.05 24.24 10.19
CA VAL A 147 -1.07 25.11 10.53
C VAL A 147 -1.14 25.35 12.05
N HIS A 148 -0.95 24.31 12.86
CA HIS A 148 -0.89 24.46 14.31
C HIS A 148 0.27 25.37 14.75
N LYS A 149 1.47 25.18 14.21
CA LYS A 149 2.63 26.06 14.48
C LYS A 149 2.36 27.51 14.10
N ARG A 150 1.68 27.76 12.97
CA ARG A 150 1.29 29.11 12.55
C ARG A 150 0.29 29.75 13.52
N ARG A 151 -0.77 29.02 13.90
CA ARG A 151 -1.77 29.49 14.87
C ARG A 151 -1.16 29.78 16.24
N GLU A 152 -0.27 28.92 16.74
CA GLU A 152 0.45 29.17 18.00
C GLU A 152 1.35 30.41 17.91
N GLY A 153 2.02 30.60 16.78
CA GLY A 153 2.82 31.80 16.52
C GLY A 153 1.98 33.08 16.51
N GLU A 154 0.80 33.05 15.89
CA GLU A 154 -0.15 34.16 15.89
C GLU A 154 -0.68 34.46 17.30
N ALA A 155 -1.12 33.43 18.03
CA ALA A 155 -1.58 33.58 19.42
C ALA A 155 -0.51 34.19 20.33
N ARG A 156 0.75 33.76 20.20
CA ARG A 156 1.88 34.36 20.95
C ARG A 156 2.10 35.83 20.59
N ARG A 157 1.95 36.20 19.31
CA ARG A 157 2.06 37.60 18.87
C ARG A 157 0.92 38.46 19.41
N GLU A 158 -0.30 37.95 19.42
CA GLU A 158 -1.47 38.64 20.00
C GLU A 158 -1.34 38.81 21.52
N GLN A 159 -0.91 37.77 22.24
CA GLN A 159 -0.60 37.87 23.67
C GLN A 159 0.52 38.89 23.93
N GLY A 160 1.57 38.90 23.11
CA GLY A 160 2.62 39.91 23.16
C GLY A 160 2.09 41.34 23.00
N ARG A 161 1.21 41.57 22.01
CA ARG A 161 0.57 42.88 21.76
C ARG A 161 -0.32 43.32 22.92
N THR A 162 -1.17 42.43 23.44
CA THR A 162 -2.06 42.76 24.57
C THR A 162 -1.29 43.09 25.84
N MET A 163 -0.21 42.35 26.14
CA MET A 163 0.67 42.64 27.27
C MET A 163 1.46 43.94 27.09
N ALA A 164 1.91 44.25 25.88
CA ALA A 164 2.55 45.53 25.56
C ALA A 164 1.59 46.71 25.78
N HIS A 165 0.35 46.63 25.29
CA HIS A 165 -0.67 47.66 25.54
C HIS A 165 -1.02 47.82 27.01
N LYS A 166 -1.11 46.71 27.77
CA LYS A 166 -1.31 46.77 29.24
C LYS A 166 -0.14 47.49 29.93
N ARG A 167 1.11 47.18 29.56
CA ARG A 167 2.30 47.85 30.11
C ARG A 167 2.31 49.35 29.78
N GLU A 168 1.94 49.70 28.56
CA GLU A 168 1.86 51.09 28.13
C GLU A 168 0.78 51.87 28.89
N ARG A 169 -0.40 51.27 29.10
CA ARG A 169 -1.46 51.85 29.94
C ARG A 169 -1.00 52.09 31.38
N ILE A 170 -0.42 51.09 32.02
CA ILE A 170 0.10 51.21 33.40
C ILE A 170 1.17 52.31 33.48
N ARG A 171 2.04 52.42 32.47
CA ARG A 171 3.05 53.48 32.43
C ARG A 171 2.41 54.87 32.35
N LYS A 172 1.42 55.05 31.46
CA LYS A 172 0.68 56.31 31.34
C LYS A 172 -0.08 56.65 32.63
N GLU A 173 -0.72 55.67 33.28
CA GLU A 173 -1.38 55.85 34.57
C GLU A 173 -0.39 56.28 35.67
N LYS A 174 0.79 55.64 35.74
CA LYS A 174 1.85 56.04 36.69
C LYS A 174 2.37 57.45 36.42
N GLU A 175 2.56 57.82 35.16
CA GLU A 175 2.99 59.17 34.77
C GLU A 175 1.92 60.21 35.11
N LEU A 176 0.64 59.92 34.89
CA LEU A 176 -0.47 60.78 35.30
C LEU A 176 -0.54 60.94 36.83
N TYR A 177 -0.50 59.83 37.57
CA TYR A 177 -0.47 59.85 39.03
C TYR A 177 0.73 60.62 39.58
N ARG A 178 1.91 60.45 38.96
CA ARG A 178 3.11 61.21 39.33
C ARG A 178 2.91 62.72 39.11
N LYS A 179 2.36 63.13 37.96
CA LYS A 179 2.04 64.54 37.68
C LYS A 179 0.99 65.12 38.61
N GLU A 180 -0.01 64.33 39.00
CA GLU A 180 -1.04 64.73 39.97
C GLU A 180 -0.46 64.88 41.38
N MET A 181 0.49 64.02 41.75
CA MET A 181 1.13 64.04 43.06
C MET A 181 2.30 65.02 43.15
N GLU A 182 2.95 65.37 42.05
CA GLU A 182 4.09 66.31 41.99
C GLU A 182 3.88 67.62 42.77
N PRO A 183 2.70 68.30 42.72
CA PRO A 183 2.44 69.49 43.53
C PRO A 183 2.36 69.24 45.03
N TYR A 184 2.07 68.00 45.44
CA TYR A 184 1.90 67.58 46.83
C TYR A 184 3.11 66.80 47.37
N MET A 185 4.04 66.41 46.49
CA MET A 185 5.32 65.84 46.89
C MET A 185 6.21 66.98 47.37
N LYS A 186 6.51 66.99 48.68
CA LYS A 186 7.58 67.84 49.21
C LYS A 186 8.88 67.47 48.49
N GLU A 187 9.63 68.46 48.04
CA GLU A 187 11.01 68.25 47.61
C GLU A 187 11.72 67.51 48.74
N VAL A 188 12.14 66.28 48.47
CA VAL A 188 12.87 65.50 49.45
C VAL A 188 14.21 66.20 49.59
N ASP A 189 14.39 66.85 50.74
CA ASP A 189 15.60 67.54 51.12
C ASP A 189 16.78 66.56 50.95
N PRO A 190 17.78 66.86 50.09
CA PRO A 190 18.88 65.93 49.82
C PRO A 190 19.81 65.69 51.03
N PHE A 191 19.52 66.32 52.18
CA PHE A 191 20.32 66.28 53.41
C PHE A 191 20.04 65.09 54.33
N VAL A 192 19.16 64.13 53.98
CA VAL A 192 19.04 62.89 54.74
C VAL A 192 19.04 61.69 53.79
N SER A 193 20.22 61.13 53.56
CA SER A 193 20.32 59.81 52.96
C SER A 193 19.74 58.77 53.92
N LEU A 194 19.04 57.76 53.40
CA LEU A 194 18.58 56.63 54.22
C LEU A 194 19.74 55.84 54.86
N GLU A 195 20.97 56.09 54.42
CA GLU A 195 22.20 55.54 54.98
C GLU A 195 22.56 56.20 56.32
N ASP A 196 22.33 57.51 56.49
CA ASP A 196 22.61 58.23 57.75
C ASP A 196 21.67 57.81 58.90
N ILE A 197 20.44 57.38 58.60
CA ILE A 197 19.49 56.87 59.60
C ILE A 197 19.89 55.47 60.10
N ALA A 198 20.62 54.69 59.28
CA ALA A 198 21.02 53.33 59.63
C ALA A 198 22.21 53.29 60.63
N GLU A 199 23.07 54.31 60.66
CA GLU A 199 24.23 54.34 61.56
C GLU A 199 23.88 54.65 63.03
N VAL A 200 22.79 55.38 63.29
CA VAL A 200 22.37 55.72 64.66
C VAL A 200 21.90 54.49 65.45
N LYS A 201 21.48 53.41 64.78
CA LYS A 201 21.06 52.15 65.44
C LYS A 201 22.19 51.17 65.74
N LYS A 202 23.42 51.39 65.27
CA LYS A 202 24.58 50.53 65.59
C LYS A 202 25.42 51.04 66.76
N LYS A 203 25.15 52.24 67.27
CA LYS A 203 25.78 52.78 68.49
C LYS A 203 24.72 53.03 69.56
N LYS A 204 24.12 51.96 70.08
CA LYS A 204 23.57 51.86 71.44
C LYS A 204 23.53 50.40 71.87
#